data_AF-A0A1Q7CUK7-F1
#
_entry.id   AF-A0A1Q7CUK7-F1
#
_cell.length_a   1.000
_cell.length_b   1.000
_cell.length_c   1.000
_cell.angle_alpha   90.00
_cell.angle_beta   90.00
_cell.angle_gamma   90.00
#
_symmetry.space_group_name_H-M   'P 1'
#
loop_
_entity.id
_entity.type
_entity.pdbx_description
1 polymer ?
#
loop_
_entity_poly.entity_id
_entity_poly.type
_entity_poly.pdbx_seq_one_letter_code
_entity_poly.pdbx_strand_id
1 'polypeptide(L)'
;MNKKILVVGLIVIAIGAVLISISPQSKVSSLIDKITGNTQPAIDNIQFITIIEGKQTTLNVLKKDLLFNITITYDKNNNPRYVNVAKRSDLSDFYKQVGFNNASEDVVYVYPIFTQGAYGDHGFYDYYNKKCGPECLTLPIPSKFVPRYGASMTATIVLSLLNYSHITDVQVDKNPDILKKYHKVIVLHNEYVTKREFDAITSHPNVIYLFPNALYAEVRTDYANDTYTLIRGHGYPIPSIANGFDWKFDNSNLEYDVNCENMTFTIIPNGKMLTCYPAYRSLFDKAFLEAIKES
;
A
#
# COMPACT_ATOMS: atom_id res chain seq x y z
N MET A 1 -20.67 -14.15 32.92
CA MET A 1 -21.36 -14.74 31.76
C MET A 1 -21.00 -13.91 30.53
N ASN A 2 -20.15 -14.46 29.67
CA ASN A 2 -19.60 -13.79 28.50
C ASN A 2 -20.71 -13.35 27.54
N LYS A 3 -20.76 -12.07 27.17
CA LYS A 3 -21.37 -11.64 25.91
C LYS A 3 -20.25 -11.35 24.93
N LYS A 4 -20.03 -12.30 24.02
CA LYS A 4 -19.34 -12.04 22.76
C LYS A 4 -20.18 -11.03 21.98
N ILE A 5 -19.57 -9.96 21.49
CA ILE A 5 -20.14 -9.16 20.42
C ILE A 5 -19.13 -9.17 19.27
N LEU A 6 -19.48 -9.95 18.25
CA LEU A 6 -18.91 -9.96 16.93
C LEU A 6 -19.47 -8.74 16.19
N VAL A 7 -18.61 -7.87 15.64
CA VAL A 7 -19.03 -6.93 14.57
C VAL A 7 -18.05 -7.01 13.42
N VAL A 8 -18.60 -7.59 12.35
CA VAL A 8 -18.14 -7.68 10.97
C VAL A 8 -18.39 -6.32 10.28
N GLY A 9 -17.44 -5.90 9.43
CA GLY A 9 -17.63 -5.02 8.28
C GLY A 9 -18.19 -3.62 8.52
N LEU A 10 -17.48 -2.58 8.05
CA LEU A 10 -18.14 -1.33 7.72
C LEU A 10 -17.72 -0.86 6.33
N ILE A 11 -18.63 -1.12 5.39
CA ILE A 11 -18.72 -0.53 4.05
C ILE A 11 -19.01 0.96 4.22
N VAL A 12 -18.28 1.82 3.51
CA VAL A 12 -18.69 3.22 3.30
C VAL A 12 -18.68 3.53 1.80
N ILE A 13 -19.89 3.57 1.24
CA ILE A 13 -20.18 4.14 -0.07
C ILE A 13 -20.06 5.66 0.04
N ALA A 14 -19.28 6.28 -0.85
CA ALA A 14 -19.35 7.71 -1.11
C ALA A 14 -19.42 7.95 -2.63
N ILE A 15 -20.66 8.03 -3.13
CA ILE A 15 -20.99 8.64 -4.42
C ILE A 15 -20.80 10.16 -4.27
N GLY A 16 -20.08 10.78 -5.20
CA GLY A 16 -19.87 12.22 -5.24
C GLY A 16 -18.69 12.57 -6.13
N ALA A 17 -19.00 13.25 -7.24
CA ALA A 17 -18.05 13.68 -8.26
C ALA A 17 -17.17 14.84 -7.76
N VAL A 18 -15.96 14.91 -8.32
CA VAL A 18 -15.26 16.11 -8.84
C VAL A 18 -13.77 15.76 -8.93
N LEU A 19 -13.18 16.07 -10.09
CA LEU A 19 -11.76 16.01 -10.40
C LEU A 19 -10.93 16.66 -9.29
N ILE A 20 -9.92 15.96 -8.78
CA ILE A 20 -8.91 16.57 -7.92
C ILE A 20 -7.54 16.15 -8.43
N SER A 21 -6.93 17.09 -9.16
CA SER A 21 -5.49 17.33 -9.14
C SER A 21 -5.03 17.35 -7.69
N ILE A 22 -4.08 16.47 -7.35
CA ILE A 22 -3.63 16.26 -5.97
C ILE A 22 -3.00 17.57 -5.47
N SER A 23 -3.78 18.36 -4.74
CA SER A 23 -3.28 19.51 -4.00
C SER A 23 -2.53 19.02 -2.75
N PRO A 24 -1.56 19.79 -2.20
CA PRO A 24 -0.70 19.36 -1.09
C PRO A 24 -1.42 19.16 0.26
N GLN A 25 -2.75 19.17 0.27
CA GLN A 25 -3.61 19.03 1.45
C GLN A 25 -4.62 17.90 1.18
N SER A 26 -4.11 16.67 1.06
CA SER A 26 -4.94 15.50 0.79
C SER A 26 -5.81 15.17 2.01
N LYS A 27 -7.10 15.53 1.97
CA LYS A 27 -8.13 14.98 2.86
C LYS A 27 -8.43 13.54 2.44
N VAL A 28 -7.88 12.56 3.16
CA VAL A 28 -8.06 11.13 2.86
C VAL A 28 -9.23 10.55 3.66
N SER A 29 -10.26 10.03 2.98
CA SER A 29 -11.53 9.62 3.59
C SER A 29 -11.64 8.16 4.05
N SER A 30 -10.56 7.37 4.11
CA SER A 30 -10.67 5.93 4.41
C SER A 30 -9.57 5.32 5.30
N LEU A 31 -8.94 6.12 6.17
CA LEU A 31 -8.04 5.60 7.20
C LEU A 31 -8.81 4.95 8.36
N ILE A 32 -9.40 3.76 8.18
CA ILE A 32 -9.90 2.98 9.31
C ILE A 32 -9.69 1.49 9.09
N ASP A 33 -8.48 1.02 9.40
CA ASP A 33 -8.35 -0.24 10.12
C ASP A 33 -8.37 0.11 11.62
N LYS A 34 -9.20 -0.60 12.39
CA LYS A 34 -9.66 -0.25 13.76
C LYS A 34 -8.61 0.43 14.65
N ILE A 35 -8.78 1.73 14.90
CA ILE A 35 -8.13 2.44 16.01
C ILE A 35 -9.10 2.45 17.19
N THR A 36 -8.89 1.58 18.18
CA THR A 36 -9.62 1.62 19.45
C THR A 36 -8.91 2.54 20.44
N GLY A 37 -9.39 3.77 20.56
CA GLY A 37 -8.95 4.69 21.62
C GLY A 37 -9.79 4.47 22.87
N ASN A 38 -9.22 3.88 23.93
CA ASN A 38 -9.80 3.98 25.26
C ASN A 38 -9.58 5.41 25.78
N THR A 39 -10.64 6.03 26.29
CA THR A 39 -10.57 7.31 27.02
C THR A 39 -9.88 7.10 28.36
N GLN A 40 -8.56 7.24 28.37
CA GLN A 40 -7.73 7.43 29.55
C GLN A 40 -6.73 8.57 29.28
N PRO A 41 -6.24 9.27 30.31
CA PRO A 41 -5.54 10.55 30.16
C PRO A 41 -4.32 10.40 29.26
N ALA A 42 -4.12 11.39 28.38
CA ALA A 42 -3.00 11.56 27.44
C ALA A 42 -2.11 10.33 27.24
N ILE A 43 -2.57 9.37 26.43
CA ILE A 43 -1.70 8.29 25.96
C ILE A 43 -0.62 8.96 25.08
N ASP A 44 0.64 8.98 25.55
CA ASP A 44 1.82 9.51 24.85
C ASP A 44 2.24 8.65 23.65
N ASN A 45 1.44 7.63 23.35
CA ASN A 45 1.67 6.59 22.36
C ASN A 45 0.48 6.52 21.39
N ILE A 46 0.79 6.22 20.12
CA ILE A 46 -0.16 5.81 19.09
C ILE A 46 -0.03 4.30 18.92
N GLN A 47 -1.16 3.62 18.83
CA GLN A 47 -1.23 2.20 18.54
C GLN A 47 -1.63 2.00 17.08
N PHE A 48 -0.81 1.29 16.33
CA PHE A 48 -1.17 0.77 15.02
C PHE A 48 -1.57 -0.68 15.18
N ILE A 49 -2.80 -1.00 14.83
CA ILE A 49 -3.37 -2.35 14.95
C ILE A 49 -3.51 -2.92 13.55
N THR A 50 -2.83 -4.03 13.30
CA THR A 50 -2.93 -4.79 12.06
C THR A 50 -3.61 -6.12 12.36
N ILE A 51 -4.53 -6.54 11.50
CA ILE A 51 -5.17 -7.85 11.56
C ILE A 51 -4.91 -8.55 10.24
N ILE A 52 -4.07 -9.60 10.26
CA ILE A 52 -3.79 -10.44 9.09
C ILE A 52 -4.27 -11.85 9.42
N GLU A 53 -5.12 -12.42 8.56
CA GLU A 53 -5.64 -13.79 8.71
C GLU A 53 -6.23 -14.07 10.11
N GLY A 54 -6.84 -13.05 10.73
CA GLY A 54 -7.42 -13.15 12.07
C GLY A 54 -6.42 -13.03 13.23
N LYS A 55 -5.12 -12.96 12.95
CA LYS A 55 -4.08 -12.63 13.94
C LYS A 55 -3.92 -11.12 14.06
N GLN A 56 -4.11 -10.61 15.26
CA GLN A 56 -3.90 -9.20 15.58
C GLN A 56 -2.45 -8.97 16.03
N THR A 57 -1.82 -7.95 15.45
CA THR A 57 -0.53 -7.41 15.86
C THR A 57 -0.71 -5.95 16.21
N THR A 58 -0.12 -5.51 17.33
CA THR A 58 -0.18 -4.12 17.78
C THR A 58 1.23 -3.56 17.86
N LEU A 59 1.47 -2.50 17.11
CA LEU A 59 2.70 -1.70 17.16
C LEU A 59 2.44 -0.43 17.97
N ASN A 60 3.22 -0.24 19.03
CA ASN A 60 3.13 0.94 19.89
C ASN A 60 4.26 1.92 19.54
N VAL A 61 3.92 3.15 19.21
CA VAL A 61 4.90 4.20 18.86
C VAL A 61 4.65 5.41 19.74
N LEU A 62 5.70 5.97 20.36
CA LEU A 62 5.54 7.21 21.12
C LEU A 62 5.29 8.37 20.16
N LYS A 63 4.38 9.27 20.50
CA LYS A 63 4.03 10.44 19.70
C LYS A 63 5.25 11.31 19.37
N LYS A 64 6.19 11.42 20.32
CA LYS A 64 7.45 12.16 20.12
C LYS A 64 8.33 11.56 19.00
N ASP A 65 8.23 10.25 18.78
CA ASP A 65 9.03 9.50 17.79
C ASP A 65 8.37 9.51 16.41
N LEU A 66 7.12 9.95 16.29
CA LEU A 66 6.46 10.11 14.99
C LEU A 66 7.17 11.17 14.15
N LEU A 67 7.46 10.83 12.92
CA LEU A 67 8.01 11.74 11.92
C LEU A 67 6.96 12.63 11.31
N PHE A 68 5.67 12.37 11.53
CA PHE A 68 4.57 13.16 10.98
C PHE A 68 3.52 13.45 12.06
N ASN A 69 2.86 14.60 11.96
CA ASN A 69 1.69 14.91 12.76
C ASN A 69 0.53 14.03 12.27
N ILE A 70 0.00 13.21 13.16
CA ILE A 70 -1.17 12.37 12.90
C ILE A 70 -2.34 12.93 13.69
N THR A 71 -3.39 13.36 13.00
CA THR A 71 -4.61 13.88 13.62
C THR A 71 -5.79 13.00 13.23
N ILE A 72 -6.48 12.45 14.22
CA ILE A 72 -7.67 11.64 14.01
C ILE A 72 -8.89 12.52 14.28
N THR A 73 -9.75 12.68 13.29
CA THR A 73 -11.06 13.31 13.46
C THR A 73 -12.08 12.25 13.78
N TYR A 74 -12.92 12.50 14.77
CA TYR A 74 -13.97 11.59 15.21
C TYR A 74 -15.35 12.08 14.77
N ASP A 75 -16.27 11.16 14.56
CA ASP A 75 -17.68 11.47 14.36
C ASP A 75 -18.39 11.80 15.69
N LYS A 76 -19.68 12.15 15.61
CA LYS A 76 -20.53 12.46 16.78
C LYS A 76 -20.69 11.30 17.77
N ASN A 77 -20.40 10.07 17.35
CA ASN A 77 -20.48 8.86 18.16
C ASN A 77 -19.08 8.44 18.68
N ASN A 78 -18.08 9.31 18.54
CA ASN A 78 -16.69 9.07 18.91
C ASN A 78 -16.01 7.93 18.13
N ASN A 79 -16.50 7.61 16.92
CA ASN A 79 -15.80 6.72 16.01
C ASN A 79 -14.78 7.52 15.20
N PRO A 80 -13.56 7.00 14.96
CA PRO A 80 -12.62 7.64 14.06
C PRO A 80 -13.26 7.74 12.67
N ARG A 81 -13.10 8.89 12.01
CA ARG A 81 -13.71 9.21 10.71
C ARG A 81 -12.67 9.53 9.65
N TYR A 82 -11.67 10.32 10.03
CA TYR A 82 -10.58 10.73 9.15
C TYR A 82 -9.26 10.67 9.90
N VAL A 83 -8.19 10.31 9.21
CA VAL A 83 -6.83 10.50 9.72
C VAL A 83 -6.12 11.44 8.76
N ASN A 84 -5.57 12.51 9.30
CA ASN A 84 -4.75 13.46 8.58
C ASN A 84 -3.29 13.24 8.97
N VAL A 85 -2.42 13.15 7.97
CA VAL A 85 -0.96 13.06 8.16
C VAL A 85 -0.35 14.33 7.58
N ALA A 86 0.44 15.04 8.38
CA ALA A 86 1.09 16.28 7.97
C ALA A 86 2.54 16.32 8.42
N LYS A 87 3.38 17.05 7.66
CA LYS A 87 4.76 17.32 8.05
C LYS A 87 4.82 18.06 9.40
N ARG A 88 5.80 17.71 10.20
CA ARG A 88 6.23 18.40 11.43
C ARG A 88 7.20 19.52 11.08
N SER A 89 6.96 20.74 11.54
CA SER A 89 7.81 21.88 11.21
C SER A 89 9.25 21.73 11.73
N ASP A 90 9.43 21.09 12.89
CA ASP A 90 10.73 20.83 13.52
C ASP A 90 11.59 19.79 12.79
N LEU A 91 11.03 19.06 11.82
CA LEU A 91 11.73 18.08 11.00
C LEU A 91 11.98 18.55 9.55
N SER A 92 11.90 19.87 9.29
CA SER A 92 12.14 20.49 7.98
C SER A 92 13.38 19.94 7.27
N ASP A 93 14.52 19.95 7.95
CA ASP A 93 15.80 19.60 7.30
C ASP A 93 15.90 18.12 7.00
N PHE A 94 15.33 17.28 7.86
CA PHE A 94 15.18 15.86 7.60
C PHE A 94 14.32 15.60 6.35
N TYR A 95 13.20 16.31 6.17
CA TYR A 95 12.39 16.15 4.95
C TYR A 95 13.08 16.61 3.68
N LYS A 96 13.97 17.61 3.75
CA LYS A 96 14.81 18.00 2.60
C LYS A 96 15.82 16.92 2.25
N GLN A 97 16.35 16.20 3.25
CA GLN A 97 17.27 15.08 3.06
C GLN A 97 16.58 13.89 2.39
N VAL A 98 15.43 13.45 2.90
CA VAL A 98 14.77 12.21 2.44
C VAL A 98 13.74 12.42 1.33
N GLY A 99 13.35 13.66 1.06
CA GLY A 99 12.35 14.03 0.05
C GLY A 99 12.93 14.79 -1.14
N PHE A 100 12.07 15.58 -1.77
CA PHE A 100 12.41 16.49 -2.86
C PHE A 100 11.75 17.86 -2.65
N ASN A 101 12.36 18.91 -3.19
CA ASN A 101 11.80 20.27 -3.12
C ASN A 101 10.54 20.40 -3.98
N ASN A 102 10.57 19.81 -5.18
CA ASN A 102 9.44 19.66 -6.11
C ASN A 102 9.27 18.17 -6.44
N ALA A 103 8.17 17.81 -7.09
CA ALA A 103 7.97 16.44 -7.56
C ALA A 103 9.20 15.95 -8.36
N SER A 104 9.75 14.81 -7.98
CA SER A 104 10.97 14.27 -8.60
C SER A 104 10.71 13.87 -10.06
N GLU A 105 11.49 14.37 -11.01
CA GLU A 105 11.39 13.91 -12.41
C GLU A 105 12.13 12.59 -12.65
N ASP A 106 12.95 12.15 -11.68
CA ASP A 106 13.90 11.06 -11.83
C ASP A 106 13.55 9.81 -11.01
N VAL A 107 12.72 9.98 -9.98
CA VAL A 107 12.27 8.90 -9.09
C VAL A 107 10.75 8.85 -9.06
N VAL A 108 10.19 7.67 -9.33
CA VAL A 108 8.75 7.44 -9.31
C VAL A 108 8.41 6.28 -8.40
N TYR A 109 7.28 6.36 -7.69
CA TYR A 109 6.65 5.17 -7.12
C TYR A 109 5.44 4.73 -7.93
N VAL A 110 5.23 3.43 -8.02
CA VAL A 110 4.09 2.82 -8.73
C VAL A 110 3.00 2.50 -7.71
N TYR A 111 1.87 3.17 -7.81
CA TYR A 111 0.72 2.93 -6.95
C TYR A 111 -0.10 1.72 -7.44
N PRO A 112 -0.45 0.75 -6.56
CA PRO A 112 -1.10 -0.50 -6.97
C PRO A 112 -2.65 -0.39 -7.02
N ILE A 113 -3.22 0.14 -8.11
CA ILE A 113 -4.68 0.23 -8.32
C ILE A 113 -5.31 -1.16 -8.43
N PHE A 114 -4.64 -2.14 -9.07
CA PHE A 114 -5.19 -3.49 -9.19
C PHE A 114 -5.25 -4.17 -7.81
N THR A 115 -4.18 -4.09 -7.00
CA THR A 115 -4.21 -4.58 -5.62
C THR A 115 -5.26 -3.85 -4.79
N GLN A 116 -5.40 -2.53 -4.95
CA GLN A 116 -6.43 -1.75 -4.26
C GLN A 116 -7.85 -2.29 -4.53
N GLY A 117 -8.14 -2.66 -5.78
CA GLY A 117 -9.41 -3.27 -6.15
C GLY A 117 -9.55 -4.70 -5.62
N ALA A 118 -8.49 -5.51 -5.73
CA ALA A 118 -8.49 -6.92 -5.30
C ALA A 118 -8.71 -7.10 -3.79
N TYR A 119 -8.25 -6.14 -2.98
CA TYR A 119 -8.49 -6.06 -1.53
C TYR A 119 -9.79 -5.32 -1.16
N GLY A 120 -10.58 -4.93 -2.15
CA GLY A 120 -11.90 -4.34 -1.95
C GLY A 120 -12.95 -5.36 -1.56
N ASP A 121 -14.14 -4.85 -1.21
CA ASP A 121 -15.32 -5.68 -1.03
C ASP A 121 -15.63 -6.42 -2.34
N HIS A 122 -15.98 -7.70 -2.25
CA HIS A 122 -16.18 -8.57 -3.43
C HIS A 122 -14.93 -8.74 -4.30
N GLY A 123 -13.74 -8.52 -3.73
CA GLY A 123 -12.46 -8.74 -4.40
C GLY A 123 -12.00 -10.20 -4.42
N PHE A 124 -10.76 -10.45 -4.87
CA PHE A 124 -10.22 -11.80 -5.06
C PHE A 124 -10.16 -12.62 -3.77
N TYR A 125 -9.96 -11.98 -2.61
CA TYR A 125 -9.98 -12.68 -1.33
C TYR A 125 -11.35 -13.25 -0.96
N ASP A 126 -12.46 -12.75 -1.49
CA ASP A 126 -13.76 -13.39 -1.28
C ASP A 126 -13.86 -14.71 -2.06
N TYR A 127 -13.22 -14.81 -3.24
CA TYR A 127 -13.05 -16.08 -3.95
C TYR A 127 -12.17 -17.06 -3.16
N TYR A 128 -10.98 -16.65 -2.72
CA TYR A 128 -10.08 -17.53 -1.96
C TYR A 128 -10.71 -18.04 -0.65
N ASN A 129 -11.53 -17.19 0.00
CA ASN A 129 -12.27 -17.54 1.21
C ASN A 129 -13.59 -18.29 0.94
N LYS A 130 -13.85 -18.72 -0.31
CA LYS A 130 -15.05 -19.47 -0.71
C LYS A 130 -16.37 -18.76 -0.41
N LYS A 131 -16.37 -17.42 -0.45
CA LYS A 131 -17.57 -16.59 -0.26
C LYS A 131 -18.28 -16.28 -1.59
N CYS A 132 -17.59 -16.44 -2.71
CA CYS A 132 -18.13 -16.32 -4.07
C CYS A 132 -17.38 -17.23 -5.04
N GLY A 133 -17.95 -17.44 -6.23
CA GLY A 133 -17.38 -18.21 -7.33
C GLY A 133 -16.52 -17.37 -8.29
N PRO A 134 -16.32 -17.86 -9.52
CA PRO A 134 -15.50 -17.19 -10.55
C PRO A 134 -15.91 -15.75 -10.89
N GLU A 135 -17.14 -15.34 -10.57
CA GLU A 135 -17.60 -13.96 -10.73
C GLU A 135 -16.74 -12.94 -9.96
N CYS A 136 -16.13 -13.33 -8.84
CA CYS A 136 -15.21 -12.47 -8.09
C CYS A 136 -13.82 -12.38 -8.70
N LEU A 137 -13.50 -13.20 -9.72
CA LEU A 137 -12.21 -13.17 -10.39
C LEU A 137 -12.11 -12.08 -11.45
N THR A 138 -13.18 -11.33 -11.72
CA THR A 138 -13.16 -10.15 -12.59
C THR A 138 -13.72 -8.95 -11.85
N LEU A 139 -12.92 -7.89 -11.73
CA LEU A 139 -13.23 -6.71 -10.94
C LEU A 139 -13.19 -5.45 -11.82
N PRO A 140 -13.99 -4.41 -11.51
CA PRO A 140 -13.84 -3.11 -12.15
C PRO A 140 -12.50 -2.47 -11.75
N ILE A 141 -11.82 -1.83 -12.69
CA ILE A 141 -10.61 -1.05 -12.41
C ILE A 141 -11.02 0.15 -11.55
N PRO A 142 -10.44 0.34 -10.34
CA PRO A 142 -10.80 1.49 -9.52
C PRO A 142 -10.50 2.82 -10.23
N SER A 143 -11.54 3.62 -10.45
CA SER A 143 -11.43 4.96 -11.03
C SER A 143 -10.94 6.02 -10.04
N LYS A 144 -10.81 5.65 -8.76
CA LYS A 144 -10.37 6.54 -7.68
C LYS A 144 -9.34 5.84 -6.80
N PHE A 145 -8.46 6.66 -6.23
CA PHE A 145 -7.62 6.28 -5.12
C PHE A 145 -8.48 6.03 -3.88
N VAL A 146 -8.56 4.77 -3.45
CA VAL A 146 -9.20 4.31 -2.23
C VAL A 146 -8.11 3.71 -1.36
N PRO A 147 -7.52 4.48 -0.45
CA PRO A 147 -6.40 4.00 0.33
C PRO A 147 -6.81 2.76 1.14
N ARG A 148 -5.98 1.70 1.08
CA ARG A 148 -6.12 0.45 1.83
C ARG A 148 -4.78 0.03 2.43
N TYR A 149 -4.83 -0.66 3.58
CA TYR A 149 -3.62 -1.23 4.20
C TYR A 149 -2.87 -2.16 3.24
N GLY A 150 -3.61 -3.08 2.58
CA GLY A 150 -3.06 -4.00 1.58
C GLY A 150 -2.65 -3.34 0.26
N ALA A 151 -2.79 -2.01 0.12
CA ALA A 151 -2.38 -1.25 -1.06
C ALA A 151 -1.39 -0.13 -0.70
N SER A 152 -0.54 -0.37 0.31
CA SER A 152 0.53 0.54 0.74
C SER A 152 0.07 1.98 1.03
N MET A 153 -1.13 2.14 1.62
CA MET A 153 -1.72 3.46 1.93
C MET A 153 -0.72 4.42 2.59
N THR A 154 -0.12 4.00 3.71
CA THR A 154 0.72 4.88 4.53
C THR A 154 1.98 5.33 3.79
N ALA A 155 2.64 4.41 3.09
CA ALA A 155 3.80 4.73 2.27
C ALA A 155 3.43 5.73 1.17
N THR A 156 2.28 5.54 0.51
CA THR A 156 1.79 6.46 -0.53
C THR A 156 1.58 7.87 0.00
N ILE A 157 0.97 8.01 1.18
CA ILE A 157 0.77 9.31 1.84
C ILE A 157 2.11 9.96 2.14
N VAL A 158 3.04 9.22 2.76
CA VAL A 158 4.35 9.76 3.16
C VAL A 158 5.20 10.15 1.94
N LEU A 159 5.28 9.29 0.92
CA LEU A 159 6.04 9.58 -0.29
C LEU A 159 5.47 10.80 -1.03
N SER A 160 4.15 10.95 -1.08
CA SER A 160 3.50 12.13 -1.65
C SER A 160 3.83 13.40 -0.86
N LEU A 161 3.77 13.36 0.48
CA LEU A 161 4.20 14.48 1.32
C LEU A 161 5.68 14.83 1.08
N LEU A 162 6.52 13.85 0.81
CA LEU A 162 7.95 14.02 0.52
C LEU A 162 8.24 14.40 -0.94
N ASN A 163 7.21 14.69 -1.76
CA ASN A 163 7.32 15.07 -3.17
C ASN A 163 7.99 14.02 -4.07
N TYR A 164 7.82 12.73 -3.76
CA TYR A 164 8.12 11.69 -4.75
C TYR A 164 7.05 11.74 -5.85
N SER A 165 7.48 11.64 -7.12
CA SER A 165 6.53 11.48 -8.22
C SER A 165 5.86 10.12 -8.16
N HIS A 166 4.66 10.06 -8.75
CA HIS A 166 3.86 8.85 -8.76
C HIS A 166 3.25 8.60 -10.13
N ILE A 167 3.06 7.32 -10.42
CA ILE A 167 2.23 6.81 -11.50
C ILE A 167 1.42 5.64 -10.94
N THR A 168 0.35 5.25 -11.62
CA THR A 168 -0.37 4.02 -11.30
C THR A 168 0.15 2.84 -12.10
N ASP A 169 -0.02 1.65 -11.55
CA ASP A 169 0.18 0.36 -12.21
C ASP A 169 -0.67 0.26 -13.51
N VAL A 170 -1.88 0.82 -13.54
CA VAL A 170 -2.69 1.00 -14.77
C VAL A 170 -1.98 1.85 -15.84
N GLN A 171 -1.27 2.92 -15.45
CA GLN A 171 -0.50 3.73 -16.41
C GLN A 171 0.71 2.94 -16.96
N VAL A 172 1.34 2.12 -16.11
CA VAL A 172 2.43 1.22 -16.51
C VAL A 172 1.92 0.15 -17.46
N ASP A 173 0.78 -0.49 -17.19
CA ASP A 173 0.21 -1.50 -18.09
C ASP A 173 -0.18 -0.90 -19.46
N LYS A 174 -0.79 0.30 -19.49
CA LYS A 174 -1.12 0.99 -20.73
C LYS A 174 0.11 1.43 -21.52
N ASN A 175 1.19 1.82 -20.85
CA ASN A 175 2.42 2.28 -21.46
C ASN A 175 3.66 1.88 -20.64
N PRO A 176 4.17 0.65 -20.81
CA PRO A 176 5.33 0.14 -20.06
C PRO A 176 6.58 1.03 -20.14
N ASP A 177 6.77 1.68 -21.28
CA ASP A 177 7.91 2.56 -21.54
C ASP A 177 7.91 3.83 -20.68
N ILE A 178 6.81 4.13 -19.98
CA ILE A 178 6.78 5.24 -19.02
C ILE A 178 7.85 5.10 -17.93
N LEU A 179 8.20 3.86 -17.54
CA LEU A 179 9.21 3.60 -16.51
C LEU A 179 10.61 4.05 -16.95
N LYS A 180 10.91 4.00 -18.26
CA LYS A 180 12.23 4.39 -18.82
C LYS A 180 12.56 5.87 -18.63
N LYS A 181 11.58 6.70 -18.26
CA LYS A 181 11.76 8.12 -17.98
C LYS A 181 12.44 8.38 -16.63
N TYR A 182 12.41 7.39 -15.74
CA TYR A 182 12.88 7.53 -14.37
C TYR A 182 14.17 6.73 -14.21
N HIS A 183 15.17 7.28 -13.53
CA HIS A 183 16.35 6.51 -13.16
C HIS A 183 16.03 5.47 -12.08
N LYS A 184 15.00 5.69 -11.24
CA LYS A 184 14.63 4.80 -10.14
C LYS A 184 13.12 4.59 -10.06
N VAL A 185 12.71 3.33 -9.95
CA VAL A 185 11.31 2.93 -9.76
C VAL A 185 11.13 2.31 -8.38
N ILE A 186 10.16 2.80 -7.61
CA ILE A 186 9.77 2.24 -6.32
C ILE A 186 8.46 1.48 -6.51
N VAL A 187 8.49 0.17 -6.34
CA VAL A 187 7.30 -0.70 -6.37
C VAL A 187 6.76 -0.82 -4.95
N LEU A 188 5.48 -0.53 -4.78
CA LEU A 188 4.78 -0.66 -3.51
C LEU A 188 4.22 -2.09 -3.38
N HIS A 189 3.06 -2.29 -2.75
CA HIS A 189 2.38 -3.59 -2.68
C HIS A 189 1.61 -3.89 -3.99
N ASN A 190 2.33 -3.86 -5.12
CA ASN A 190 1.83 -4.24 -6.43
C ASN A 190 1.75 -5.78 -6.54
N GLU A 191 0.94 -6.39 -5.68
CA GLU A 191 0.72 -7.84 -5.62
C GLU A 191 0.07 -8.38 -6.90
N TYR A 192 -0.96 -7.69 -7.41
CA TYR A 192 -1.64 -8.02 -8.66
C TYR A 192 -1.14 -7.12 -9.77
N VAL A 193 -0.51 -7.70 -10.79
CA VAL A 193 0.03 -6.96 -11.94
C VAL A 193 -0.24 -7.72 -13.22
N THR A 194 -0.25 -7.01 -14.34
CA THR A 194 -0.26 -7.63 -15.66
C THR A 194 1.12 -8.16 -16.05
N LYS A 195 1.16 -9.06 -17.03
CA LYS A 195 2.43 -9.51 -17.64
C LYS A 195 3.27 -8.36 -18.20
N ARG A 196 2.61 -7.32 -18.76
CA ARG A 196 3.31 -6.15 -19.31
C ARG A 196 4.01 -5.36 -18.21
N GLU A 197 3.34 -5.14 -17.08
CA GLU A 197 3.94 -4.49 -15.91
C GLU A 197 5.07 -5.31 -15.32
N PHE A 198 4.87 -6.63 -15.16
CA PHE A 198 5.89 -7.54 -14.68
C PHE A 198 7.17 -7.42 -15.52
N ASP A 199 7.04 -7.49 -16.84
CA ASP A 199 8.18 -7.39 -17.76
C ASP A 199 8.84 -6.01 -17.69
N ALA A 200 8.06 -4.94 -17.61
CA ALA A 200 8.57 -3.56 -17.53
C ALA A 200 9.35 -3.31 -16.24
N ILE A 201 8.79 -3.72 -15.09
CA ILE A 201 9.36 -3.55 -13.77
C ILE A 201 10.63 -4.40 -13.66
N THR A 202 10.58 -5.68 -14.01
CA THR A 202 11.73 -6.59 -13.86
C THR A 202 12.87 -6.32 -14.85
N SER A 203 12.58 -5.62 -15.97
CA SER A 203 13.60 -5.18 -16.93
C SER A 203 14.20 -3.80 -16.59
N HIS A 204 13.58 -3.04 -15.68
CA HIS A 204 14.10 -1.73 -15.27
C HIS A 204 15.39 -1.91 -14.44
N PRO A 205 16.49 -1.19 -14.73
CA PRO A 205 17.80 -1.48 -14.15
C PRO A 205 17.94 -1.14 -12.65
N ASN A 206 17.03 -0.31 -12.13
CA ASN A 206 17.08 0.16 -10.75
C ASN A 206 15.68 0.23 -10.13
N VAL A 207 15.31 -0.83 -9.42
CA VAL A 207 14.00 -0.98 -8.77
C VAL A 207 14.16 -1.17 -7.26
N ILE A 208 13.35 -0.46 -6.48
CA ILE A 208 13.16 -0.75 -5.06
C ILE A 208 11.82 -1.44 -4.89
N TYR A 209 11.82 -2.71 -4.54
CA TYR A 209 10.63 -3.44 -4.12
C TYR A 209 10.41 -3.17 -2.64
N LEU A 210 9.61 -2.15 -2.34
CA LEU A 210 9.47 -1.60 -0.99
C LEU A 210 8.55 -2.45 -0.11
N PHE A 211 7.65 -3.22 -0.71
CA PHE A 211 6.79 -4.16 0.00
C PHE A 211 7.08 -5.58 -0.50
N PRO A 212 7.15 -6.58 0.39
CA PRO A 212 7.16 -7.98 -0.03
C PRO A 212 5.84 -8.34 -0.69
N ASN A 213 5.78 -9.51 -1.33
CA ASN A 213 4.60 -9.98 -2.05
C ASN A 213 4.18 -9.09 -3.25
N ALA A 214 5.08 -8.20 -3.72
CA ALA A 214 4.92 -7.54 -5.01
C ALA A 214 5.15 -8.53 -6.16
N LEU A 215 4.48 -8.30 -7.30
CA LEU A 215 4.55 -9.13 -8.50
C LEU A 215 4.13 -10.59 -8.25
N TYR A 216 3.15 -10.81 -7.38
CA TYR A 216 2.80 -12.15 -6.93
C TYR A 216 1.73 -12.83 -7.78
N ALA A 217 0.76 -12.08 -8.31
CA ALA A 217 -0.34 -12.63 -9.08
C ALA A 217 -0.51 -11.90 -10.42
N GLU A 218 -0.76 -12.68 -11.48
CA GLU A 218 -1.02 -12.18 -12.81
C GLU A 218 -2.50 -11.83 -12.99
N VAL A 219 -2.76 -10.61 -13.44
CA VAL A 219 -4.07 -10.17 -13.91
C VAL A 219 -4.04 -9.78 -15.38
N ARG A 220 -5.20 -9.77 -16.04
CA ARG A 220 -5.37 -9.25 -17.40
C ARG A 220 -6.45 -8.20 -17.42
N THR A 221 -6.15 -7.04 -17.99
CA THR A 221 -7.08 -5.92 -18.13
C THR A 221 -7.96 -6.08 -19.37
N ASP A 222 -9.19 -5.59 -19.29
CA ASP A 222 -10.07 -5.25 -20.40
C ASP A 222 -10.47 -3.78 -20.29
N TYR A 223 -9.74 -2.92 -20.99
CA TYR A 223 -9.99 -1.48 -20.96
C TYR A 223 -11.25 -1.04 -21.69
N ALA A 224 -11.84 -1.87 -22.55
CA ALA A 224 -13.11 -1.55 -23.18
C ALA A 224 -14.25 -1.63 -22.16
N ASN A 225 -14.14 -2.55 -21.20
CA ASN A 225 -15.11 -2.77 -20.14
C ASN A 225 -14.70 -2.18 -18.78
N ASP A 226 -13.52 -1.54 -18.70
CA ASP A 226 -12.93 -1.02 -17.47
C ASP A 226 -12.81 -2.08 -16.34
N THR A 227 -12.40 -3.29 -16.71
CA THR A 227 -12.23 -4.42 -15.78
C THR A 227 -10.85 -5.05 -15.86
N TYR A 228 -10.52 -5.87 -14.87
CA TYR A 228 -9.35 -6.75 -14.88
C TYR A 228 -9.70 -8.09 -14.21
N THR A 229 -9.06 -9.15 -14.69
CA THR A 229 -9.37 -10.53 -14.33
C THR A 229 -8.13 -11.24 -13.78
N LEU A 230 -8.26 -11.99 -12.68
CA LEU A 230 -7.20 -12.88 -12.19
C LEU A 230 -6.92 -13.99 -13.22
N ILE A 231 -5.65 -14.14 -13.58
CA ILE A 231 -5.18 -15.17 -14.50
C ILE A 231 -4.42 -16.26 -13.77
N ARG A 232 -3.53 -15.88 -12.83
CA ARG A 232 -2.61 -16.83 -12.20
C ARG A 232 -2.05 -16.33 -10.86
N GLY A 233 -1.83 -17.23 -9.91
CA GLY A 233 -1.29 -16.93 -8.56
C GLY A 233 -2.28 -17.28 -7.45
N HIS A 234 -1.85 -17.28 -6.18
CA HIS A 234 -2.69 -17.63 -5.02
C HIS A 234 -3.40 -19.00 -5.15
N GLY A 235 -2.76 -19.97 -5.78
CA GLY A 235 -3.33 -21.29 -6.04
C GLY A 235 -4.37 -21.32 -7.17
N TYR A 236 -4.45 -20.26 -7.98
CA TYR A 236 -5.30 -20.19 -9.17
C TYR A 236 -4.46 -20.25 -10.47
N PRO A 237 -4.94 -20.94 -11.53
CA PRO A 237 -6.11 -21.83 -11.55
C PRO A 237 -5.81 -23.21 -10.95
N ILE A 238 -4.55 -23.49 -10.62
CA ILE A 238 -4.09 -24.76 -10.05
C ILE A 238 -3.53 -24.50 -8.66
N PRO A 239 -3.92 -25.27 -7.62
CA PRO A 239 -3.52 -25.03 -6.24
C PRO A 239 -2.01 -24.97 -5.97
N SER A 240 -1.20 -25.60 -6.82
CA SER A 240 0.27 -25.59 -6.69
C SER A 240 0.94 -24.30 -7.19
N ILE A 241 0.19 -23.41 -7.84
CA ILE A 241 0.71 -22.15 -8.38
C ILE A 241 0.62 -21.07 -7.29
N ALA A 242 1.68 -20.91 -6.52
CA ALA A 242 1.77 -19.81 -5.54
C ALA A 242 1.93 -18.47 -6.28
N ASN A 243 3.07 -18.29 -6.97
CA ASN A 243 3.38 -17.09 -7.74
C ASN A 243 2.89 -17.20 -9.20
N GLY A 244 2.20 -16.16 -9.66
CA GLY A 244 1.62 -16.04 -11.00
C GLY A 244 2.64 -15.89 -12.12
N PHE A 245 3.90 -15.60 -11.82
CA PHE A 245 4.97 -15.38 -12.81
C PHE A 245 6.14 -16.36 -12.68
N ASP A 246 6.08 -17.30 -11.74
CA ASP A 246 7.23 -18.16 -11.35
C ASP A 246 8.49 -17.32 -11.08
N TRP A 247 8.30 -16.14 -10.47
CA TRP A 247 9.39 -15.20 -10.27
C TRP A 247 10.40 -15.74 -9.27
N LYS A 248 11.64 -15.96 -9.72
CA LYS A 248 12.71 -16.56 -8.89
C LYS A 248 13.09 -15.77 -7.64
N PHE A 249 12.68 -14.50 -7.56
CA PHE A 249 12.93 -13.61 -6.42
C PHE A 249 11.68 -13.35 -5.58
N ASP A 250 10.65 -14.18 -5.72
CA ASP A 250 9.47 -14.11 -4.87
C ASP A 250 9.85 -14.06 -3.37
N ASN A 251 9.39 -13.01 -2.69
CA ASN A 251 9.59 -12.77 -1.26
C ASN A 251 8.27 -12.68 -0.49
N SER A 252 7.18 -13.21 -1.03
CA SER A 252 5.83 -13.22 -0.44
C SER A 252 5.81 -13.77 0.98
N ASN A 253 6.66 -14.75 1.30
CA ASN A 253 6.81 -15.29 2.65
C ASN A 253 7.19 -14.24 3.72
N LEU A 254 7.71 -13.08 3.32
CA LEU A 254 8.10 -11.99 4.22
C LEU A 254 6.95 -11.01 4.52
N GLU A 255 5.78 -11.14 3.88
CA GLU A 255 4.64 -10.24 4.11
C GLU A 255 4.08 -10.32 5.54
N TYR A 256 4.31 -11.44 6.22
CA TYR A 256 3.84 -11.68 7.58
C TYR A 256 4.74 -11.04 8.66
N ASP A 257 5.94 -10.56 8.31
CA ASP A 257 6.75 -9.72 9.21
C ASP A 257 6.28 -8.27 9.15
N VAL A 258 5.12 -8.01 9.77
CA VAL A 258 4.50 -6.68 9.84
C VAL A 258 5.08 -5.78 10.91
N ASN A 259 5.85 -6.35 11.86
CA ASN A 259 6.60 -5.53 12.80
C ASN A 259 7.74 -4.87 12.03
N CYS A 260 8.48 -5.61 11.19
CA CYS A 260 9.52 -5.07 10.33
C CYS A 260 10.61 -4.32 11.14
N GLU A 261 11.04 -4.91 12.26
CA GLU A 261 12.03 -4.33 13.18
C GLU A 261 13.46 -4.47 12.65
N ASN A 262 13.78 -5.60 12.01
CA ASN A 262 15.10 -5.90 11.45
C ASN A 262 15.10 -5.66 9.94
N MET A 263 14.75 -4.44 9.54
CA MET A 263 14.66 -4.07 8.14
C MET A 263 16.02 -4.19 7.45
N THR A 264 16.07 -4.97 6.37
CA THR A 264 17.23 -5.05 5.47
C THR A 264 16.77 -5.10 4.01
N PHE A 265 17.71 -4.96 3.08
CA PHE A 265 17.44 -5.10 1.65
C PHE A 265 18.22 -6.28 1.06
N THR A 266 17.51 -7.19 0.40
CA THR A 266 18.12 -8.22 -0.46
C THR A 266 18.43 -7.60 -1.81
N ILE A 267 19.67 -7.73 -2.28
CA ILE A 267 20.08 -7.25 -3.61
C ILE A 267 19.74 -8.30 -4.66
N ILE A 268 19.11 -7.86 -5.75
CA ILE A 268 18.80 -8.67 -6.93
C ILE A 268 19.33 -7.96 -8.20
N PRO A 269 19.41 -8.63 -9.36
CA PRO A 269 20.07 -8.07 -10.54
C PRO A 269 19.55 -6.72 -11.03
N ASN A 270 18.26 -6.44 -10.83
CA ASN A 270 17.61 -5.21 -11.28
C ASN A 270 17.24 -4.26 -10.13
N GLY A 271 17.70 -4.51 -8.90
CA GLY A 271 17.25 -3.71 -7.77
C GLY A 271 17.48 -4.29 -6.37
N LYS A 272 16.67 -3.82 -5.43
CA LYS A 272 16.69 -4.20 -4.02
C LYS A 272 15.28 -4.52 -3.52
N MET A 273 15.16 -5.51 -2.65
CA MET A 273 13.89 -5.95 -2.08
C MET A 273 13.90 -5.85 -0.57
N LEU A 274 12.89 -5.19 0.00
CA LEU A 274 12.74 -5.10 1.45
C LEU A 274 12.44 -6.48 2.04
N THR A 275 13.00 -6.78 3.21
CA THR A 275 12.87 -8.09 3.86
C THR A 275 11.73 -8.22 4.87
N CYS A 276 10.80 -7.26 4.91
CA CYS A 276 9.65 -7.25 5.82
C CYS A 276 8.55 -6.30 5.33
N TYR A 277 7.33 -6.37 5.87
CA TYR A 277 6.18 -5.55 5.46
C TYR A 277 6.12 -4.22 6.24
N PRO A 278 6.41 -3.05 5.62
CA PRO A 278 6.73 -1.82 6.35
C PRO A 278 5.52 -0.91 6.58
N ALA A 279 4.32 -1.47 6.81
CA ALA A 279 3.03 -0.78 6.73
C ALA A 279 2.97 0.62 7.35
N TYR A 280 3.60 0.79 8.52
CA TYR A 280 3.61 2.06 9.27
C TYR A 280 5.00 2.62 9.51
N ARG A 281 6.06 1.93 9.05
CA ARG A 281 7.46 2.31 9.33
C ARG A 281 7.77 3.72 8.83
N SER A 282 7.22 4.10 7.69
CA SER A 282 7.35 5.45 7.12
C SER A 282 6.85 6.59 8.02
N LEU A 283 6.05 6.30 9.06
CA LEU A 283 5.52 7.32 9.98
C LEU A 283 6.45 7.63 11.15
N PHE A 284 7.42 6.79 11.47
CA PHE A 284 8.22 6.93 12.70
C PHE A 284 9.69 6.49 12.56
N ASP A 285 10.05 5.77 11.50
CA ASP A 285 11.38 5.21 11.31
C ASP A 285 12.19 6.07 10.33
N LYS A 286 13.20 6.79 10.85
CA LYS A 286 14.05 7.66 10.00
C LYS A 286 14.89 6.85 9.02
N ALA A 287 15.47 5.75 9.50
CA ALA A 287 16.34 4.89 8.71
C ALA A 287 15.57 4.28 7.54
N PHE A 288 14.27 3.98 7.71
CA PHE A 288 13.40 3.55 6.62
C PHE A 288 13.31 4.59 5.49
N LEU A 289 13.08 5.87 5.81
CA LEU A 289 12.97 6.93 4.79
C LEU A 289 14.31 7.28 4.15
N GLU A 290 15.39 7.24 4.93
CA GLU A 290 16.76 7.41 4.43
C GLU A 290 17.10 6.29 3.45
N ALA A 291 16.80 5.04 3.80
CA ALA A 291 17.06 3.89 2.93
C ALA A 291 16.29 3.95 1.60
N ILE A 292 15.05 4.46 1.57
CA ILE A 292 14.31 4.71 0.32
C ILE A 292 15.03 5.74 -0.56
N LYS A 293 15.51 6.83 0.05
CA LYS A 293 16.17 7.92 -0.66
C LYS A 293 17.50 7.47 -1.27
N GLU A 294 18.33 6.80 -0.48
CA GLU A 294 19.68 6.39 -0.82
C GLU A 294 19.74 5.21 -1.81
N SER A 295 18.69 4.37 -1.85
CA SER A 295 18.77 3.05 -2.48
C SER A 295 18.86 3.04 -4.00
#